data_AF-U7D487-F1
#
_entry.id   AF-U7D487-F1
#
_cell.length_a   1.000
_cell.length_b   1.000
_cell.length_c   1.000
_cell.angle_alpha   90.00
_cell.angle_beta   90.00
_cell.angle_gamma   90.00
#
_symmetry.space_group_name_H-M   'P 1'
#
loop_
_entity.id
_entity.type
_entity.pdbx_description
1 polymer ?
#
loop_
_entity_poly.entity_id
_entity_poly.type
_entity_poly.pdbx_seq_one_letter_code
_entity_poly.pdbx_strand_id
1 'polypeptide(L)'
;MTKIDVSRFVERERITVDVEVLTPMFLGGADGNAELRPAPFKAALRYWWRVLYGGNNLKEIEEKIFGCTDYASSFSMVVTGSVKPKRGKPANGTKFKVTSKSKGNTFFIDIIDYLCFGICEKNNYKYTHIPINTPFTLILSNLKEDYKEEITNSLKALLRYGGVGGRARNGMGSLYSSFANDFDITKFFKGKIKNLLLQIKKRRFSKEQPFIINLLKHFLK
;
A
#
# COMPACT_ATOMS: atom_id res chain seq x y z
N MET A 1 -17.94 -0.87 -45.40
CA MET A 1 -17.19 0.29 -44.87
C MET A 1 -16.96 0.08 -43.38
N THR A 2 -15.80 -0.44 -43.02
CA THR A 2 -15.42 -0.70 -41.62
C THR A 2 -15.11 0.64 -40.97
N LYS A 3 -15.97 1.13 -40.06
CA LYS A 3 -15.65 2.31 -39.24
C LYS A 3 -14.44 1.96 -38.38
N ILE A 4 -13.26 2.43 -38.78
CA ILE A 4 -12.08 2.41 -37.94
C ILE A 4 -12.34 3.48 -36.87
N ASP A 5 -12.65 3.04 -35.65
CA ASP A 5 -12.82 3.91 -34.51
C ASP A 5 -11.46 4.47 -34.07
N VAL A 6 -11.14 5.66 -34.56
CA VAL A 6 -9.92 6.41 -34.29
C VAL A 6 -9.83 6.95 -32.86
N SER A 7 -10.89 6.80 -32.04
CA SER A 7 -10.87 7.21 -30.62
C SER A 7 -9.84 6.46 -29.76
N ARG A 8 -9.28 5.36 -30.28
CA ARG A 8 -8.18 4.58 -29.68
C ARG A 8 -6.80 5.24 -29.80
N PHE A 9 -6.63 6.21 -30.69
CA PHE A 9 -5.35 6.89 -30.95
C PHE A 9 -5.30 8.34 -30.45
N VAL A 10 -6.31 8.76 -29.68
CA VAL A 10 -6.21 10.02 -28.93
C VAL A 10 -5.06 9.86 -27.93
N GLU A 11 -4.12 10.79 -27.96
CA GLU A 11 -3.01 10.94 -27.02
C GLU A 11 -3.59 11.03 -25.60
N ARG A 12 -3.80 9.87 -24.99
CA ARG A 12 -4.38 9.76 -23.66
C ARG A 12 -3.25 9.93 -22.68
N GLU A 13 -3.40 10.90 -21.79
CA GLU A 13 -2.45 11.07 -20.72
C GLU A 13 -2.27 9.78 -19.93
N ARG A 14 -0.99 9.40 -19.79
CA ARG A 14 -0.57 8.13 -19.23
C ARG A 14 0.57 8.36 -18.26
N ILE A 15 0.45 7.76 -17.09
CA ILE A 15 1.53 7.66 -16.11
C ILE A 15 2.04 6.23 -16.16
N THR A 16 3.31 6.06 -16.48
CA THR A 16 4.00 4.77 -16.49
C THR A 16 5.10 4.80 -15.45
N VAL A 17 5.08 3.84 -14.54
CA VAL A 17 5.98 3.80 -13.37
C VAL A 17 6.58 2.42 -13.25
N ASP A 18 7.91 2.35 -13.24
CA ASP A 18 8.63 1.13 -12.93
C ASP A 18 8.73 0.96 -11.41
N VAL A 19 8.41 -0.25 -10.96
CA VAL A 19 8.27 -0.59 -9.55
C VAL A 19 9.02 -1.88 -9.25
N GLU A 20 9.66 -1.92 -8.10
CA GLU A 20 10.34 -3.10 -7.57
C GLU A 20 9.73 -3.52 -6.22
N VAL A 21 9.57 -4.83 -6.03
CA VAL A 21 9.11 -5.39 -4.76
C VAL A 21 10.27 -5.40 -3.75
N LEU A 22 10.16 -4.61 -2.67
CA LEU A 22 11.19 -4.55 -1.62
C LEU A 22 11.01 -5.59 -0.53
N THR A 23 9.78 -5.96 -0.21
CA THR A 23 9.52 -7.03 0.76
C THR A 23 8.54 -8.03 0.16
N PRO A 24 8.67 -9.32 0.53
CA PRO A 24 7.83 -10.40 0.01
C PRO A 24 6.36 -10.02 -0.03
N MET A 25 5.74 -10.17 -1.20
CA MET A 25 4.40 -9.65 -1.45
C MET A 25 3.39 -10.78 -1.63
N PHE A 26 2.35 -10.77 -0.80
CA PHE A 26 1.30 -11.79 -0.81
C PHE A 26 0.06 -11.28 -1.55
N LEU A 27 -0.04 -11.56 -2.85
CA LEU A 27 -1.21 -11.22 -3.68
C LEU A 27 -1.91 -12.47 -4.18
N GLY A 28 -2.90 -12.96 -3.44
CA GLY A 28 -3.68 -14.12 -3.87
C GLY A 28 -4.38 -13.87 -5.20
N GLY A 29 -4.06 -14.72 -6.17
CA GLY A 29 -4.73 -14.86 -7.46
C GLY A 29 -5.84 -15.89 -7.45
N ALA A 30 -6.51 -16.05 -8.59
CA ALA A 30 -7.64 -16.97 -8.75
C ALA A 30 -7.24 -18.45 -8.58
N ASP A 31 -6.01 -18.79 -8.94
CA ASP A 31 -5.42 -20.13 -8.80
C ASP A 31 -4.84 -20.40 -7.40
N GLY A 32 -4.95 -19.42 -6.49
CA GLY A 32 -4.36 -19.46 -5.15
C GLY A 32 -2.86 -19.16 -5.10
N ASN A 33 -2.20 -18.96 -6.24
CA ASN A 33 -0.81 -18.51 -6.30
C ASN A 33 -0.73 -16.98 -6.28
N ALA A 34 0.48 -16.47 -6.09
CA ALA A 34 0.72 -15.04 -6.03
C ALA A 34 0.76 -14.46 -7.44
N GLU A 35 -0.06 -13.46 -7.75
CA GLU A 35 -0.11 -12.86 -9.08
C GLU A 35 -0.11 -11.33 -9.02
N LEU A 36 0.45 -10.71 -10.05
CA LEU A 36 0.28 -9.28 -10.28
C LEU A 36 -1.04 -9.05 -11.00
N ARG A 37 -1.95 -8.31 -10.35
CA ARG A 37 -3.22 -7.90 -10.94
C ARG A 37 -3.54 -6.46 -10.56
N PRO A 38 -4.30 -5.71 -11.38
CA PRO A 38 -4.59 -4.29 -11.10
C PRO A 38 -5.40 -4.03 -9.82
N ALA A 39 -6.33 -4.94 -9.48
CA ALA A 39 -7.27 -4.76 -8.37
C ALA A 39 -6.63 -4.37 -7.01
N PRO A 40 -5.62 -5.09 -6.47
CA PRO A 40 -4.97 -4.72 -5.21
C PRO A 40 -4.26 -3.37 -5.26
N PHE A 41 -3.62 -3.01 -6.37
CA PHE A 41 -2.97 -1.71 -6.53
C PHE A 41 -4.00 -0.59 -6.61
N LYS A 42 -5.10 -0.79 -7.33
CA LYS A 42 -6.21 0.18 -7.41
C LYS A 42 -6.86 0.38 -6.04
N ALA A 43 -7.02 -0.67 -5.25
CA ALA A 43 -7.53 -0.58 -3.88
C ALA A 43 -6.57 0.18 -2.95
N ALA A 44 -5.26 -0.09 -3.05
CA ALA A 44 -4.25 0.61 -2.27
C ALA A 44 -4.14 2.09 -2.67
N LEU A 45 -4.22 2.39 -3.96
CA LEU A 45 -4.27 3.76 -4.48
C LEU A 45 -5.49 4.53 -3.95
N ARG A 46 -6.67 3.90 -3.98
CA ARG A 46 -7.91 4.45 -3.42
C ARG A 46 -7.79 4.73 -1.93
N TYR A 47 -7.16 3.83 -1.18
CA TYR A 47 -6.87 4.05 0.24
C TYR A 47 -5.99 5.29 0.45
N TRP A 48 -4.88 5.41 -0.27
CA TRP A 48 -3.98 6.56 -0.14
C TRP A 48 -4.62 7.87 -0.60
N TRP A 49 -5.48 7.83 -1.61
CA TRP A 49 -6.29 8.98 -1.99
C TRP A 49 -7.19 9.45 -0.83
N ARG A 50 -7.90 8.53 -0.16
CA ARG A 50 -8.68 8.86 1.04
C ARG A 50 -7.83 9.41 2.17
N VAL A 51 -6.59 8.96 2.33
CA VAL A 51 -5.67 9.46 3.35
C VAL A 51 -5.28 10.92 3.08
N LEU A 52 -4.92 11.24 1.83
CA LEU A 52 -4.44 12.57 1.45
C LEU A 52 -5.59 13.58 1.32
N TYR A 53 -6.67 13.20 0.65
CA TYR A 53 -7.77 14.07 0.23
C TYR A 53 -9.06 13.83 1.03
N GLY A 54 -9.01 12.97 2.06
CA GLY A 54 -10.14 12.68 2.93
C GLY A 54 -10.76 13.92 3.56
N GLY A 55 -12.08 14.08 3.42
CA GLY A 55 -12.83 15.23 3.92
C GLY A 55 -14.35 15.09 3.69
N ASN A 56 -15.03 16.24 3.57
CA ASN A 56 -16.46 16.28 3.27
C ASN A 56 -16.75 15.74 1.86
N ASN A 57 -17.91 15.12 1.65
CA ASN A 57 -18.33 14.52 0.37
C ASN A 57 -17.37 13.45 -0.19
N LEU A 58 -16.63 12.77 0.70
CA LEU A 58 -15.65 11.75 0.33
C LEU A 58 -16.20 10.71 -0.64
N LYS A 59 -17.39 10.18 -0.36
CA LYS A 59 -18.01 9.12 -1.15
C LYS A 59 -18.27 9.57 -2.60
N GLU A 60 -18.85 10.74 -2.78
CA GLU A 60 -19.22 11.25 -4.11
C GLU A 60 -17.99 11.47 -5.01
N ILE A 61 -16.93 12.06 -4.45
CA ILE A 61 -15.69 12.31 -5.21
C ILE A 61 -14.96 11.00 -5.47
N GLU A 62 -14.91 10.10 -4.48
CA GLU A 62 -14.28 8.79 -4.64
C GLU A 62 -14.93 7.99 -5.76
N GLU A 63 -16.26 7.96 -5.81
CA GLU A 63 -16.98 7.24 -6.85
C GLU A 63 -16.67 7.86 -8.21
N LYS A 64 -16.66 9.19 -8.36
CA LYS A 64 -16.27 9.88 -9.61
C LYS A 64 -14.88 9.49 -10.11
N ILE A 65 -13.92 9.28 -9.20
CA ILE A 65 -12.53 8.93 -9.55
C ILE A 65 -12.39 7.43 -9.80
N PHE A 66 -12.80 6.60 -8.84
CA PHE A 66 -12.52 5.17 -8.84
C PHE A 66 -13.67 4.30 -9.34
N GLY A 67 -14.81 4.89 -9.68
CA GLY A 67 -16.03 4.22 -10.11
C GLY A 67 -16.83 3.63 -8.95
N CYS A 68 -18.08 3.31 -9.25
CA CYS A 68 -19.01 2.60 -8.37
C CYS A 68 -19.71 1.47 -9.15
N THR A 69 -20.81 0.95 -8.61
CA THR A 69 -21.63 -0.07 -9.29
C THR A 69 -22.27 0.46 -10.58
N ASP A 70 -22.61 1.76 -10.61
CA ASP A 70 -23.40 2.38 -11.68
C ASP A 70 -22.53 2.98 -12.80
N TYR A 71 -21.28 3.34 -12.50
CA TYR A 71 -20.37 3.95 -13.47
C TYR A 71 -18.90 3.55 -13.29
N ALA A 72 -18.19 3.48 -14.42
CA ALA A 72 -16.78 3.11 -14.48
C ALA A 72 -15.86 4.17 -13.85
N SER A 73 -14.64 3.76 -13.49
CA SER A 73 -13.62 4.69 -13.01
C SER A 73 -13.21 5.71 -14.07
N SER A 74 -12.77 6.88 -13.61
CA SER A 74 -12.28 7.94 -14.49
C SER A 74 -10.95 7.61 -15.16
N PHE A 75 -10.27 6.53 -14.75
CA PHE A 75 -9.00 6.06 -15.31
C PHE A 75 -8.95 4.53 -15.41
N SER A 76 -8.02 4.01 -16.20
CA SER A 76 -7.70 2.58 -16.28
C SER A 76 -6.34 2.31 -15.66
N MET A 77 -6.17 1.15 -15.02
CA MET A 77 -4.90 0.70 -14.43
C MET A 77 -4.53 -0.66 -15.01
N VAL A 78 -3.31 -0.77 -15.51
CA VAL A 78 -2.70 -2.00 -16.00
C VAL A 78 -1.42 -2.26 -15.23
N VAL A 79 -1.17 -3.53 -14.93
CA VAL A 79 0.06 -3.99 -14.28
C VAL A 79 0.73 -4.97 -15.22
N THR A 80 1.97 -4.69 -15.61
CA THR A 80 2.74 -5.54 -16.52
C THR A 80 4.01 -6.01 -15.84
N GLY A 81 4.25 -7.31 -15.82
CA GLY A 81 5.45 -7.89 -15.25
C GLY A 81 5.34 -9.41 -15.20
N SER A 82 6.49 -10.09 -15.22
CA SER A 82 6.53 -11.54 -15.08
C SER A 82 6.91 -11.90 -13.66
N VAL A 83 6.05 -12.61 -12.95
CA VAL A 83 6.33 -13.09 -11.59
C VAL A 83 6.54 -14.58 -11.57
N LYS A 84 7.48 -15.02 -10.73
CA LYS A 84 7.69 -16.44 -10.40
C LYS A 84 7.35 -16.64 -8.91
N PRO A 85 6.10 -17.03 -8.59
CA PRO A 85 5.66 -17.15 -7.21
C PRO A 85 6.49 -18.20 -6.47
N LYS A 86 6.89 -17.91 -5.24
CA LYS A 86 7.61 -18.84 -4.38
C LYS A 86 6.72 -19.31 -3.24
N ARG A 87 6.74 -20.63 -2.98
CA ARG A 87 6.13 -21.24 -1.79
C ARG A 87 7.19 -21.34 -0.69
N GLY A 88 6.75 -21.20 0.56
CA GLY A 88 7.63 -21.36 1.71
C GLY A 88 7.94 -20.05 2.41
N LYS A 89 8.86 -20.14 3.38
CA LYS A 89 9.26 -19.02 4.22
C LYS A 89 9.89 -17.91 3.38
N PRO A 90 9.41 -16.66 3.48
CA PRO A 90 9.82 -15.60 2.58
C PRO A 90 11.19 -15.02 2.94
N ALA A 91 11.58 -15.06 4.22
CA ALA A 91 12.90 -14.67 4.71
C ALA A 91 13.18 -15.33 6.07
N ASN A 92 14.45 -15.49 6.41
CA ASN A 92 14.86 -15.90 7.75
C ASN A 92 14.90 -14.68 8.67
N GLY A 93 14.23 -14.76 9.82
CA GLY A 93 14.21 -13.71 10.81
C GLY A 93 15.09 -14.01 12.02
N THR A 94 15.33 -12.97 12.82
CA THR A 94 15.90 -13.14 14.15
C THR A 94 14.91 -13.91 15.02
N LYS A 95 15.42 -14.92 15.74
CA LYS A 95 14.62 -15.71 16.69
C LYS A 95 14.69 -15.09 18.07
N PHE A 96 13.52 -14.93 18.69
CA PHE A 96 13.38 -14.40 20.05
C PHE A 96 12.87 -15.50 20.98
N LYS A 97 13.46 -15.58 22.17
CA LYS A 97 13.00 -16.46 23.24
C LYS A 97 11.80 -15.81 23.92
N VAL A 98 10.65 -16.48 23.90
CA VAL A 98 9.40 -15.98 24.48
C VAL A 98 8.86 -17.00 25.47
N THR A 99 8.47 -16.52 26.64
CA THR A 99 7.84 -17.34 27.68
C THR A 99 6.34 -17.08 27.69
N SER A 100 5.53 -18.14 27.48
CA SER A 100 4.08 -18.02 27.58
C SER A 100 3.67 -17.83 29.04
N LYS A 101 3.03 -16.69 29.34
CA LYS A 101 2.47 -16.44 30.68
C LYS A 101 1.39 -17.44 31.08
N SER A 102 0.67 -18.01 30.11
CA SER A 102 -0.46 -18.91 30.36
C SER A 102 -0.04 -20.37 30.58
N LYS A 103 1.01 -20.84 29.90
CA LYS A 103 1.44 -22.26 29.95
C LYS A 103 2.80 -22.49 30.62
N GLY A 104 3.51 -21.44 31.03
CA GLY A 104 4.87 -21.53 31.59
C GLY A 104 5.95 -21.96 30.59
N ASN A 105 5.57 -22.47 29.42
CA ASN A 105 6.48 -22.98 28.41
C ASN A 105 7.23 -21.84 27.70
N THR A 106 8.52 -22.10 27.49
CA THR A 106 9.42 -21.23 26.72
C THR A 106 9.60 -21.79 25.33
N PHE A 107 9.52 -20.94 24.31
CA PHE A 107 9.74 -21.34 22.92
C PHE A 107 10.41 -20.20 22.15
N PHE A 108 10.96 -20.53 20.97
CA PHE A 108 11.56 -19.55 20.07
C PHE A 108 10.56 -19.15 19.00
N ILE A 109 10.40 -17.85 18.79
CA ILE A 109 9.59 -17.28 17.71
C ILE A 109 10.51 -16.54 16.76
N ASP A 110 10.46 -16.86 15.48
CA ASP A 110 11.10 -16.07 14.44
C ASP A 110 10.24 -14.84 14.12
N ILE A 111 10.86 -13.67 14.03
CA ILE A 111 10.15 -12.42 13.80
C ILE A 111 9.38 -12.39 12.47
N ILE A 112 9.87 -13.06 11.42
CA ILE A 112 9.17 -13.14 10.14
C ILE A 112 7.94 -14.05 10.26
N ASP A 113 8.02 -15.16 10.99
CA ASP A 113 6.87 -16.02 11.27
C ASP A 113 5.79 -15.25 12.07
N TYR A 114 6.21 -14.42 13.02
CA TYR A 114 5.30 -13.56 13.79
C TYR A 114 4.64 -12.48 12.91
N LEU A 115 5.40 -11.74 12.12
CA LEU A 115 4.88 -10.71 11.21
C LEU A 115 3.97 -11.31 10.11
N CYS A 116 4.25 -12.55 9.70
CA CYS A 116 3.46 -13.31 8.73
C CYS A 116 2.41 -14.22 9.36
N PHE A 117 2.12 -14.08 10.66
CA PHE A 117 1.18 -14.95 11.36
C PHE A 117 -0.16 -15.05 10.62
N GLY A 118 -0.70 -16.25 10.42
CA GLY A 118 -1.95 -16.51 9.69
C GLY A 118 -1.78 -16.73 8.18
N ILE A 119 -0.64 -16.33 7.60
CA ILE A 119 -0.16 -16.86 6.30
C ILE A 119 0.74 -18.08 6.56
N CYS A 120 1.54 -17.98 7.62
CA CYS A 120 2.28 -19.08 8.23
C CYS A 120 1.45 -19.71 9.36
N GLU A 121 1.27 -21.02 9.33
CA GLU A 121 0.68 -21.81 10.42
C GLU A 121 1.66 -22.92 10.81
N LYS A 122 2.13 -22.93 12.07
CA LYS A 122 3.12 -23.89 12.59
C LYS A 122 4.36 -24.05 11.68
N ASN A 123 4.95 -22.94 11.24
CA ASN A 123 6.08 -22.88 10.29
C ASN A 123 5.78 -23.35 8.87
N ASN A 124 4.51 -23.59 8.53
CA ASN A 124 4.09 -24.00 7.21
C ASN A 124 3.43 -22.84 6.46
N TYR A 125 4.05 -22.42 5.37
CA TYR A 125 3.58 -21.31 4.54
C TYR A 125 2.63 -21.83 3.47
N LYS A 126 1.32 -21.63 3.70
CA LYS A 126 0.27 -22.16 2.84
C LYS A 126 0.22 -21.48 1.47
N TYR A 127 0.51 -20.19 1.45
CA TYR A 127 0.39 -19.33 0.26
C TYR A 127 1.74 -19.04 -0.36
N THR A 128 1.77 -18.92 -1.67
CA THR A 128 2.95 -18.39 -2.38
C THR A 128 3.03 -16.87 -2.23
N HIS A 129 4.22 -16.32 -2.47
CA HIS A 129 4.46 -14.89 -2.51
C HIS A 129 5.27 -14.50 -3.75
N ILE A 130 5.16 -13.24 -4.16
CA ILE A 130 6.07 -12.61 -5.11
C ILE A 130 7.36 -12.30 -4.36
N PRO A 131 8.53 -12.74 -4.86
CA PRO A 131 9.79 -12.54 -4.16
C PRO A 131 10.26 -11.07 -4.20
N ILE A 132 11.18 -10.75 -3.29
CA ILE A 132 11.93 -9.49 -3.31
C ILE A 132 12.68 -9.32 -4.65
N ASN A 133 12.94 -8.07 -5.03
CA ASN A 133 13.61 -7.65 -6.27
C ASN A 133 12.88 -8.10 -7.53
N THR A 134 11.56 -8.28 -7.46
CA THR A 134 10.73 -8.54 -8.65
C THR A 134 10.33 -7.21 -9.29
N PRO A 135 10.78 -6.91 -10.52
CA PRO A 135 10.37 -5.70 -11.22
C PRO A 135 9.00 -5.90 -11.90
N PHE A 136 8.22 -4.82 -11.95
CA PHE A 136 7.00 -4.73 -12.74
C PHE A 136 6.68 -3.25 -13.01
N THR A 137 5.78 -3.00 -13.95
CA THR A 137 5.39 -1.65 -14.35
C THR A 137 3.91 -1.43 -14.05
N LEU A 138 3.62 -0.28 -13.44
CA LEU A 138 2.27 0.25 -13.25
C LEU A 138 1.96 1.27 -14.34
N ILE A 139 0.81 1.11 -14.97
CA ILE A 139 0.36 1.98 -16.06
C ILE A 139 -1.03 2.50 -15.72
N LEU A 140 -1.16 3.81 -15.55
CA LEU A 140 -2.44 4.49 -15.42
C LEU A 140 -2.71 5.26 -16.72
N SER A 141 -3.89 5.10 -17.30
CA SER A 141 -4.28 5.69 -18.57
C SER A 141 -5.69 6.28 -18.52
N ASN A 142 -6.00 7.15 -19.49
CA ASN A 142 -7.26 7.91 -19.55
C ASN A 142 -7.45 8.82 -18.33
N LEU A 143 -6.37 9.35 -17.75
CA LEU A 143 -6.46 10.23 -16.60
C LEU A 143 -7.18 11.53 -17.02
N LYS A 144 -8.28 11.85 -16.34
CA LYS A 144 -8.91 13.17 -16.48
C LYS A 144 -8.02 14.21 -15.80
N GLU A 145 -7.83 15.36 -16.44
CA GLU A 145 -6.97 16.44 -15.92
C GLU A 145 -7.36 16.85 -14.50
N ASP A 146 -8.67 16.96 -14.23
CA ASP A 146 -9.24 17.33 -12.93
C ASP A 146 -8.74 16.48 -11.74
N TYR A 147 -8.37 15.22 -11.99
CA TYR A 147 -7.98 14.26 -10.94
C TYR A 147 -6.54 13.77 -11.06
N LYS A 148 -5.82 14.20 -12.10
CA LYS A 148 -4.48 13.72 -12.42
C LYS A 148 -3.50 13.97 -11.28
N GLU A 149 -3.50 15.17 -10.72
CA GLU A 149 -2.62 15.52 -9.59
C GLU A 149 -2.94 14.66 -8.35
N GLU A 150 -4.21 14.53 -8.00
CA GLU A 150 -4.63 13.74 -6.83
C GLU A 150 -4.24 12.27 -6.96
N ILE A 151 -4.47 11.68 -8.14
CA ILE A 151 -4.10 10.30 -8.44
C ILE A 151 -2.58 10.13 -8.40
N THR A 152 -1.83 11.08 -8.98
CA THR A 152 -0.37 11.07 -9.00
C THR A 152 0.21 11.10 -7.58
N ASN A 153 -0.26 12.04 -6.75
CA ASN A 153 0.16 12.17 -5.36
C ASN A 153 -0.21 10.93 -4.54
N SER A 154 -1.39 10.37 -4.78
CA SER A 154 -1.81 9.12 -4.11
C SER A 154 -0.95 7.92 -4.50
N LEU A 155 -0.56 7.83 -5.78
CA LEU A 155 0.35 6.80 -6.27
C LEU A 155 1.74 6.96 -5.65
N LYS A 156 2.26 8.19 -5.61
CA LYS A 156 3.54 8.49 -4.94
C LYS A 156 3.50 8.14 -3.45
N ALA A 157 2.41 8.47 -2.75
CA ALA A 157 2.23 8.11 -1.34
C ALA A 157 2.22 6.59 -1.13
N LEU A 158 1.50 5.85 -1.99
CA LEU A 158 1.51 4.38 -1.97
C LEU A 158 2.91 3.81 -2.14
N LEU A 159 3.64 4.27 -3.17
CA LEU A 159 4.97 3.76 -3.50
C LEU A 159 6.02 4.11 -2.44
N ARG A 160 5.85 5.21 -1.71
CA ARG A 160 6.82 5.68 -0.71
C ARG A 160 6.56 5.17 0.71
N TYR A 161 5.29 5.07 1.11
CA TYR A 161 4.90 4.83 2.50
C TYR A 161 3.97 3.64 2.68
N GLY A 162 3.46 3.08 1.58
CA GLY A 162 2.49 1.99 1.61
C GLY A 162 3.11 0.62 1.40
N GLY A 163 2.21 -0.36 1.34
CA GLY A 163 2.48 -1.72 0.89
C GLY A 163 1.21 -2.30 0.29
N VAL A 164 1.36 -3.32 -0.54
CA VAL A 164 0.22 -3.93 -1.27
C VAL A 164 0.14 -5.41 -0.91
N GLY A 165 -1.08 -5.88 -0.63
CA GLY A 165 -1.36 -7.29 -0.38
C GLY A 165 -1.44 -7.71 1.09
N GLY A 166 -1.36 -9.02 1.30
CA GLY A 166 -1.45 -9.65 2.61
C GLY A 166 -0.31 -9.20 3.53
N ARG A 167 -0.64 -8.90 4.78
CA ARG A 167 0.31 -8.44 5.82
C ARG A 167 1.07 -7.15 5.45
N ALA A 168 0.52 -6.33 4.53
CA ALA A 168 1.10 -5.04 4.19
C ALA A 168 1.32 -4.11 5.39
N ARG A 169 0.40 -4.14 6.35
CA ARG A 169 0.51 -3.38 7.62
C ARG A 169 1.59 -3.91 8.59
N ASN A 170 2.18 -5.06 8.29
CA ASN A 170 3.27 -5.68 9.05
C ASN A 170 4.60 -5.60 8.28
N GLY A 171 4.71 -4.73 7.26
CA GLY A 171 5.93 -4.51 6.49
C GLY A 171 6.15 -5.44 5.28
N MET A 172 5.18 -6.29 4.94
CA MET A 172 5.22 -7.11 3.72
C MET A 172 4.70 -6.32 2.50
N GLY A 173 5.07 -6.72 1.29
CA GLY A 173 4.59 -6.07 0.07
C GLY A 173 4.95 -4.59 -0.09
N SER A 174 6.05 -4.14 0.55
CA SER A 174 6.62 -2.82 0.34
C SER A 174 7.15 -2.70 -1.09
N LEU A 175 7.03 -1.49 -1.64
CA LEU A 175 7.38 -1.18 -3.02
C LEU A 175 8.48 -0.13 -3.07
N TYR A 176 9.21 -0.11 -4.17
CA TYR A 176 10.15 0.94 -4.51
C TYR A 176 9.89 1.46 -5.91
N SER A 177 9.96 2.78 -6.07
CA SER A 177 10.07 3.42 -7.38
C SER A 177 10.75 4.77 -7.22
N SER A 178 11.65 5.10 -8.16
CA SER A 178 12.26 6.43 -8.23
C SER A 178 11.24 7.55 -8.46
N PHE A 179 10.09 7.22 -9.07
CA PHE A 179 8.98 8.13 -9.34
C PHE A 179 8.43 8.82 -8.08
N ALA A 180 8.58 8.20 -6.91
CA ALA A 180 8.04 8.70 -5.64
C ALA A 180 9.11 9.28 -4.70
N ASN A 181 10.37 9.40 -5.14
CA ASN A 181 11.47 9.84 -4.27
C ASN A 181 11.33 11.27 -3.77
N ASP A 182 10.71 12.14 -4.57
CA ASP A 182 10.47 13.56 -4.28
C ASP A 182 9.20 13.80 -3.43
N PHE A 183 8.42 12.75 -3.17
CA PHE A 183 7.13 12.89 -2.50
C PHE A 183 7.29 13.08 -1.00
N ASP A 184 6.77 14.19 -0.51
CA ASP A 184 6.74 14.54 0.91
C ASP A 184 5.29 14.62 1.39
N ILE A 185 4.89 13.60 2.14
CA ILE A 185 3.54 13.49 2.69
C ILE A 185 3.20 14.57 3.71
N THR A 186 4.20 15.17 4.37
CA THR A 186 3.96 16.15 5.46
C THR A 186 3.24 17.40 4.97
N LYS A 187 3.42 17.77 3.70
CA LYS A 187 2.78 18.91 3.04
C LYS A 187 1.24 18.83 3.10
N PHE A 188 0.67 17.63 3.02
CA PHE A 188 -0.78 17.40 3.07
C PHE A 188 -1.38 17.53 4.46
N PHE A 189 -0.56 17.38 5.50
CA PHE A 189 -1.00 17.36 6.89
C PHE A 189 -0.52 18.55 7.72
N LYS A 190 0.21 19.49 7.08
CA LYS A 190 0.73 20.72 7.66
C LYS A 190 -0.44 21.62 8.07
N GLY A 191 -0.88 21.49 9.33
CA GLY A 191 -2.05 22.18 9.90
C GLY A 191 -3.00 21.23 10.63
N LYS A 192 -3.35 20.09 10.00
CA LYS A 192 -4.14 19.02 10.65
C LYS A 192 -3.37 18.39 11.82
N ILE A 193 -2.07 18.12 11.66
CA ILE A 193 -1.22 17.59 12.74
C ILE A 193 -1.07 18.60 13.88
N LYS A 194 -0.94 19.90 13.58
CA LYS A 194 -0.85 20.95 14.61
C LYS A 194 -2.14 21.02 15.44
N ASN A 195 -3.30 20.91 14.79
CA ASN A 195 -4.61 20.84 15.46
C ASN A 195 -4.81 19.54 16.25
N LEU A 196 -4.39 18.39 15.71
CA LEU A 196 -4.42 17.12 16.43
C LEU A 196 -3.51 17.16 17.67
N LEU A 197 -2.31 17.74 17.57
CA LEU A 197 -1.40 17.96 18.70
C LEU A 197 -1.98 18.91 19.73
N LEU A 198 -2.68 19.97 19.31
CA LEU A 198 -3.39 20.88 20.22
C LEU A 198 -4.54 20.15 20.93
N GLN A 199 -5.28 19.28 20.24
CA GLN A 199 -6.33 18.45 20.84
C GLN A 199 -5.75 17.40 21.79
N ILE A 200 -4.64 16.75 21.43
CA ILE A 200 -3.91 15.80 22.29
C ILE A 200 -3.32 16.52 23.51
N LYS A 201 -2.81 17.75 23.38
CA LYS A 201 -2.36 18.55 24.54
C LYS A 201 -3.51 19.00 25.45
N LYS A 202 -4.70 19.26 24.88
CA LYS A 202 -5.92 19.61 25.64
C LYS A 202 -6.51 18.40 26.38
N ARG A 203 -6.43 17.21 25.79
CA ARG A 203 -6.77 15.95 26.45
C ARG A 203 -5.58 15.55 27.33
N ARG A 204 -5.59 15.90 28.62
CA ARG A 204 -4.58 15.44 29.59
C ARG A 204 -4.44 13.90 29.52
N PHE A 205 -3.54 13.40 28.69
CA PHE A 205 -3.03 12.04 28.80
C PHE A 205 -2.13 12.04 30.02
N SER A 206 -2.51 11.24 31.02
CA SER A 206 -1.70 10.98 32.22
C SER A 206 -0.26 10.69 31.81
N LYS A 207 0.68 11.29 32.54
CA LYS A 207 2.14 11.41 32.41
C LYS A 207 3.01 10.24 31.84
N GLU A 208 2.50 9.19 31.22
CA GLU A 208 3.28 7.96 30.95
C GLU A 208 3.25 7.43 29.50
N GLN A 209 3.23 8.28 28.47
CA GLN A 209 3.50 7.79 27.10
C GLN A 209 4.54 8.66 26.34
N PRO A 210 5.82 8.61 26.74
CA PRO A 210 6.90 9.34 26.05
C PRO A 210 7.10 8.89 24.59
N PHE A 211 6.67 7.68 24.22
CA PHE A 211 6.83 7.13 22.88
C PHE A 211 6.02 7.89 21.81
N ILE A 212 4.74 8.19 22.07
CA ILE A 212 3.88 8.93 21.12
C ILE A 212 4.40 10.35 20.92
N ILE A 213 4.85 11.00 22.01
CA ILE A 213 5.40 12.35 21.97
C ILE A 213 6.70 12.40 21.15
N ASN A 214 7.59 11.42 21.33
CA ASN A 214 8.84 11.35 20.57
C ASN A 214 8.63 11.00 19.09
N LEU A 215 7.70 10.09 18.79
CA LEU A 215 7.33 9.75 17.43
C LEU A 215 6.79 10.98 16.68
N LEU A 216 5.92 11.76 17.32
CA LEU A 216 5.33 12.97 16.73
C LEU A 216 6.34 14.12 16.54
N LYS A 217 7.35 14.23 17.41
CA LYS A 217 8.45 15.21 17.22
C LYS A 217 9.30 14.90 16.00
N HIS A 218 9.43 13.62 15.64
CA HIS A 218 10.19 13.21 14.46
C HIS A 218 9.50 13.62 13.14
N PHE A 219 8.16 13.62 13.10
CA PHE A 219 7.37 14.05 11.95
C PHE A 219 7.23 15.58 11.79
N LEU A 220 7.79 16.37 12.71
CA LEU A 220 7.66 17.84 12.74
C LEU A 220 8.99 18.58 12.49
N LYS A 221 10.07 17.86 12.23
CA LYS A 221 11.35 18.47 11.79
C LYS A 221 11.37 18.64 10.28
#